data_AF-A0A7R8W4V0-F1
#
_entry.id   AF-A0A7R8W4V0-F1
#
_cell.length_a   1.000
_cell.length_b   1.000
_cell.length_c   1.000
_cell.angle_alpha   90.00
_cell.angle_beta   90.00
_cell.angle_gamma   90.00
#
_symmetry.space_group_name_H-M   'P 1'
#
loop_
_entity.id
_entity.type
_entity.pdbx_description
1 polymer ?
#
loop_
_entity_poly.entity_id
_entity_poly.type
_entity_poly.pdbx_seq_one_letter_code
_entity_poly.pdbx_strand_id
1 'polypeptide(L)'
;MAFGEGKSNLEGKIIFFKYMIFFINIVCWILGATAFGLAMYIRFEEDFAEWVQELNFYHYWTGIYIILAASAIVMVISFFGCCGAVMESGCMLYTFVICLCILFTLELGGTAYVLNNGIENSKLYPWLTDRLLQLINEYDTNPRARRILRIIQEYSSRLASVVGKLALGLKLALGLKLALGLKLALGLKLALGLKLALGLKLALGLKLALGLKVGCCGAFGSGDYNKVHKPIPDTCRDHTTGNEYSDGCGEVFSWYLEQKTGWIAGVTLFLCLFQIALITMACCLARAIKRDRADIAYDPVKT
;
A
#
# COMPACT_ATOMS: atom_id res chain seq x y z
N MET A 1 40.36 34.72 8.27
CA MET A 1 40.15 33.62 7.29
C MET A 1 39.12 32.60 7.78
N ALA A 2 39.24 32.05 9.00
CA ALA A 2 38.25 31.09 9.55
C ALA A 2 36.78 31.58 9.59
N PHE A 3 36.54 32.89 9.79
CA PHE A 3 35.19 33.47 9.77
C PHE A 3 34.55 33.49 8.36
N GLY A 4 35.37 33.57 7.30
CA GLY A 4 34.91 33.58 5.90
C GLY A 4 34.63 32.19 5.32
N GLU A 5 35.39 31.17 5.75
CA GLU A 5 35.12 29.77 5.42
C GLU A 5 33.85 29.24 6.09
N GLY A 6 33.51 29.73 7.28
CA GLY A 6 32.25 29.36 7.96
C GLY A 6 31.01 29.91 7.26
N LYS A 7 31.08 31.15 6.74
CA LYS A 7 29.95 31.84 6.09
C LYS A 7 29.63 31.25 4.71
N SER A 8 30.64 31.01 3.88
CA SER A 8 30.48 30.39 2.55
C SER A 8 29.89 28.97 2.60
N ASN A 9 30.30 28.17 3.59
CA ASN A 9 29.74 26.84 3.82
C ASN A 9 28.27 26.87 4.31
N LEU A 10 27.85 27.93 5.01
CA LEU A 10 26.49 28.09 5.49
C LEU A 10 25.55 28.49 4.34
N GLU A 11 25.97 29.44 3.50
CA GLU A 11 25.23 29.89 2.32
C GLU A 11 24.97 28.73 1.34
N GLY A 12 25.99 27.90 1.07
CA GLY A 12 25.84 26.71 0.23
C GLY A 12 24.81 25.71 0.78
N LYS A 13 24.77 25.49 2.10
CA LYS A 13 23.78 24.63 2.74
C LYS A 13 22.36 25.19 2.65
N ILE A 14 22.18 26.50 2.82
CA ILE A 14 20.88 27.18 2.69
C ILE A 14 20.33 26.99 1.29
N ILE A 15 21.16 27.25 0.27
CA ILE A 15 20.80 27.10 -1.13
C ILE A 15 20.39 25.66 -1.43
N PHE A 16 21.16 24.69 -0.97
CA PHE A 16 20.86 23.26 -1.14
C PHE A 16 19.49 22.88 -0.53
N PHE A 17 19.24 23.23 0.73
CA PHE A 17 17.96 22.93 1.38
C PHE A 17 16.78 23.63 0.72
N LYS A 18 16.95 24.89 0.29
CA LYS A 18 15.91 25.67 -0.41
C LYS A 18 15.46 24.96 -1.69
N TYR A 19 16.40 24.61 -2.57
CA TYR A 19 16.07 23.96 -3.84
C TYR A 19 15.51 22.56 -3.66
N MET A 20 16.03 21.79 -2.69
CA MET A 20 15.50 20.46 -2.41
C MET A 20 14.08 20.50 -1.85
N ILE A 21 13.79 21.37 -0.88
CA ILE A 21 12.44 21.55 -0.33
C ILE A 21 11.48 22.02 -1.43
N PHE A 22 11.89 22.97 -2.27
CA PHE A 22 11.08 23.46 -3.38
C PHE A 22 10.75 22.36 -4.39
N PHE A 23 11.77 21.62 -4.83
CA PHE A 23 11.60 20.53 -5.80
C PHE A 23 10.66 19.45 -5.26
N ILE A 24 10.90 18.99 -4.03
CA ILE A 24 10.08 17.97 -3.39
C ILE A 24 8.62 18.43 -3.27
N ASN A 25 8.38 19.65 -2.80
CA ASN A 25 7.02 20.16 -2.63
C ASN A 25 6.31 20.40 -3.97
N ILE A 26 7.01 20.77 -5.05
CA ILE A 26 6.39 20.81 -6.39
C ILE A 26 5.92 19.42 -6.81
N VAL A 27 6.75 18.40 -6.62
CA VAL A 27 6.36 17.02 -6.94
C VAL A 27 5.15 16.59 -6.11
N CYS A 28 5.15 16.85 -4.80
CA CYS A 28 4.02 16.55 -3.93
C CYS A 28 2.75 17.32 -4.35
N TRP A 29 2.88 18.58 -4.76
CA TRP A 29 1.76 19.39 -5.24
C TRP A 29 1.14 18.81 -6.52
N ILE A 30 1.97 18.42 -7.50
CA ILE A 30 1.51 17.80 -8.75
C ILE A 30 0.82 16.46 -8.47
N LEU A 31 1.41 15.62 -7.61
CA LEU A 31 0.81 14.34 -7.22
C LEU A 31 -0.53 14.55 -6.51
N GLY A 32 -0.62 15.53 -5.60
CA GLY A 32 -1.85 15.92 -4.94
C GLY A 32 -2.91 16.42 -5.93
N ALA A 33 -2.56 17.30 -6.86
CA ALA A 33 -3.47 17.83 -7.88
C ALA A 33 -3.99 16.73 -8.81
N THR A 34 -3.12 15.79 -9.18
CA THR A 34 -3.50 14.63 -10.00
C THR A 34 -4.48 13.73 -9.26
N ALA A 35 -4.19 13.39 -8.00
CA ALA A 35 -5.07 12.58 -7.17
C ALA A 35 -6.43 13.26 -6.92
N PHE A 36 -6.43 14.57 -6.67
CA PHE A 36 -7.65 15.36 -6.51
C PHE A 36 -8.48 15.37 -7.79
N GLY A 37 -7.85 15.60 -8.95
CA GLY A 37 -8.50 15.58 -10.25
C GLY A 37 -9.11 14.22 -10.59
N LEU A 38 -8.39 13.13 -10.31
CA LEU A 38 -8.90 11.76 -10.49
C LEU A 38 -10.06 11.45 -9.56
N ALA A 39 -9.99 11.85 -8.28
CA ALA A 39 -11.08 11.65 -7.33
C ALA A 39 -12.35 12.43 -7.72
N MET A 40 -12.17 13.68 -8.19
CA MET A 40 -13.25 14.48 -8.78
C MET A 40 -13.83 13.79 -10.01
N TYR A 41 -12.99 13.35 -10.94
CA TYR A 41 -13.43 12.66 -12.15
C TYR A 41 -14.29 11.44 -11.81
N ILE A 42 -13.81 10.54 -10.94
CA ILE A 42 -14.57 9.36 -10.50
C ILE A 42 -15.90 9.75 -9.84
N ARG A 43 -15.95 10.88 -9.14
CA ARG A 43 -17.17 11.34 -8.48
C ARG A 43 -18.24 11.85 -9.45
N PHE A 44 -17.84 12.50 -10.53
CA PHE A 44 -18.76 13.13 -11.48
C PHE A 44 -19.03 12.29 -12.72
N GLU A 45 -18.35 11.16 -12.87
CA GLU A 45 -18.60 10.21 -13.94
C GLU A 45 -19.92 9.45 -13.66
N GLU A 46 -20.85 9.51 -14.63
CA GLU A 46 -22.22 8.98 -14.51
C GLU A 46 -22.26 7.45 -14.59
N ASP A 47 -21.52 6.83 -15.51
CA ASP A 47 -21.44 5.37 -15.65
C ASP A 47 -21.00 4.73 -14.31
N PHE A 48 -19.92 5.23 -13.70
CA PHE A 48 -19.39 4.80 -12.41
C PHE A 48 -20.42 4.96 -11.30
N ALA A 49 -21.21 6.03 -11.32
CA ALA A 49 -22.26 6.23 -10.33
C ALA A 49 -23.37 5.17 -10.46
N GLU A 50 -23.75 4.81 -11.68
CA GLU A 50 -24.68 3.71 -11.96
C GLU A 50 -24.13 2.37 -11.47
N TRP A 51 -22.86 2.04 -11.77
CA TRP A 51 -22.21 0.82 -11.28
C TRP A 51 -22.23 0.71 -9.76
N VAL A 52 -21.93 1.82 -9.05
CA VAL A 52 -21.92 1.84 -7.57
C VAL A 52 -23.32 1.61 -7.01
N GLN A 53 -24.36 2.20 -7.63
CA GLN A 53 -25.76 1.98 -7.22
C GLN A 53 -26.22 0.55 -7.51
N GLU A 54 -25.92 0.03 -8.70
CA GLU A 54 -26.29 -1.32 -9.11
C GLU A 54 -25.67 -2.40 -8.22
N LEU A 55 -24.42 -2.18 -7.80
CA LEU A 55 -23.69 -3.08 -6.92
C LEU A 55 -23.98 -2.83 -5.42
N ASN A 56 -24.79 -1.82 -5.10
CA ASN A 56 -25.14 -1.39 -3.74
C ASN A 56 -23.89 -1.10 -2.85
N PHE A 57 -22.83 -0.54 -3.44
CA PHE A 57 -21.57 -0.22 -2.77
C PHE A 57 -21.52 1.25 -2.33
N TYR A 58 -22.54 1.74 -1.62
CA TYR A 58 -22.61 3.15 -1.21
C TYR A 58 -21.41 3.61 -0.35
N HIS A 59 -20.78 2.70 0.39
CA HIS A 59 -19.54 2.96 1.15
C HIS A 59 -18.34 3.33 0.27
N TYR A 60 -18.37 3.04 -1.04
CA TYR A 60 -17.34 3.45 -1.98
C TYR A 60 -17.14 4.97 -2.00
N TRP A 61 -18.24 5.73 -1.94
CA TRP A 61 -18.19 7.18 -1.95
C TRP A 61 -17.47 7.77 -0.74
N THR A 62 -17.55 7.13 0.42
CA THR A 62 -16.79 7.53 1.61
C THR A 62 -15.29 7.51 1.32
N GLY A 63 -14.80 6.47 0.64
CA GLY A 63 -13.40 6.37 0.23
C GLY A 63 -12.99 7.49 -0.72
N ILE A 64 -13.81 7.79 -1.72
CA ILE A 64 -13.55 8.88 -2.68
C ILE A 64 -13.48 10.24 -1.97
N TYR A 65 -14.41 10.54 -1.05
CA TYR A 65 -14.36 11.79 -0.30
C TYR A 65 -13.13 11.90 0.61
N ILE A 66 -12.67 10.79 1.20
CA ILE A 66 -11.43 10.76 1.98
C ILE A 66 -10.22 11.09 1.09
N ILE A 67 -10.12 10.47 -0.10
CA ILE A 67 -9.04 10.74 -1.06
C ILE A 67 -9.09 12.20 -1.52
N LEU A 68 -10.29 12.73 -1.79
CA LEU A 68 -10.50 14.12 -2.20
C LEU A 68 -10.01 15.10 -1.12
N ALA A 69 -10.38 14.89 0.15
CA ALA A 69 -9.95 15.73 1.25
C ALA A 69 -8.43 15.62 1.50
N ALA A 70 -7.89 14.39 1.51
CA ALA A 70 -6.47 14.15 1.73
C ALA A 70 -5.60 14.79 0.64
N SER A 71 -5.98 14.65 -0.63
CA SER A 71 -5.25 15.25 -1.76
C SER A 71 -5.30 16.78 -1.73
N ALA A 72 -6.45 17.39 -1.38
CA ALA A 72 -6.56 18.83 -1.19
C ALA A 72 -5.64 19.34 -0.06
N ILE A 73 -5.58 18.63 1.07
CA ILE A 73 -4.68 18.97 2.19
C ILE A 73 -3.22 18.91 1.74
N VAL A 74 -2.82 17.85 1.03
CA VAL A 74 -1.45 17.71 0.49
C VAL A 74 -1.10 18.84 -0.46
N MET A 75 -2.03 19.26 -1.34
CA MET A 75 -1.82 20.40 -2.24
C MET A 75 -1.57 21.71 -1.46
N VAL A 76 -2.41 22.01 -0.47
CA VAL A 76 -2.30 23.25 0.33
C VAL A 76 -0.98 23.28 1.12
N ILE A 77 -0.62 22.17 1.77
CA ILE A 77 0.63 22.07 2.54
C ILE A 77 1.84 22.18 1.62
N SER A 78 1.81 21.50 0.48
CA SER A 78 2.90 21.56 -0.50
C SER A 78 3.07 22.97 -1.07
N PHE A 79 1.97 23.70 -1.29
CA PHE A 79 2.02 25.10 -1.70
C PHE A 79 2.73 25.97 -0.65
N PHE A 80 2.37 25.86 0.64
CA PHE A 80 3.07 26.57 1.71
C PHE A 80 4.56 26.19 1.80
N GLY A 81 4.90 24.91 1.57
CA GLY A 81 6.29 24.45 1.51
C GLY A 81 7.09 25.11 0.37
N CYS A 82 6.53 25.15 -0.84
CA CYS A 82 7.13 25.83 -2.00
C CYS A 82 7.29 27.33 -1.76
N CYS A 83 6.21 28.00 -1.36
CA CYS A 83 6.17 29.43 -1.12
C CYS A 83 7.08 29.84 0.03
N GLY A 84 7.09 29.08 1.12
CA GLY A 84 7.97 29.31 2.28
C GLY A 84 9.45 29.19 1.92
N ALA A 85 9.81 28.22 1.07
CA ALA A 85 11.18 28.05 0.60
C ALA A 85 11.62 29.17 -0.35
N VAL A 86 10.78 29.54 -1.33
CA VAL A 86 11.12 30.56 -2.34
C VAL A 86 11.15 31.96 -1.75
N MET A 87 10.13 32.34 -0.99
CA MET A 87 10.00 33.68 -0.41
C MET A 87 10.82 33.88 0.86
N GLU A 88 11.50 32.83 1.34
CA GLU A 88 12.28 32.84 2.58
C GLU A 88 11.46 33.37 3.78
N SER A 89 10.16 33.05 3.77
CA SER A 89 9.22 33.50 4.78
C SER A 89 9.19 32.50 5.93
N GLY A 90 9.77 32.90 7.06
CA GLY A 90 9.77 32.09 8.28
C GLY A 90 8.36 31.68 8.71
N CYS A 91 7.38 32.59 8.64
CA CYS A 91 5.99 32.30 9.02
C CYS A 91 5.41 31.13 8.21
N MET A 92 5.53 31.16 6.87
CA MET A 92 5.02 30.08 6.03
C MET A 92 5.77 28.77 6.23
N LEU A 93 7.09 28.84 6.46
CA LEU A 93 7.90 27.66 6.72
C LEU A 93 7.56 27.01 8.07
N TYR A 94 7.25 27.80 9.09
CA TYR A 94 6.73 27.30 10.37
C TYR A 94 5.32 26.71 10.22
N THR A 95 4.42 27.35 9.46
CA THR A 95 3.10 26.78 9.14
C THR A 95 3.24 25.42 8.46
N PHE A 96 4.12 25.31 7.45
CA PHE A 96 4.44 24.04 6.79
C PHE A 96 4.91 22.96 7.78
N VAL A 97 5.86 23.29 8.66
CA VAL A 97 6.35 22.35 9.69
C VAL A 97 5.24 21.92 10.65
N ILE A 98 4.42 22.84 11.15
CA ILE A 98 3.31 22.53 12.06
C ILE A 98 2.30 21.60 11.38
N CYS A 99 1.93 21.88 10.13
CA CYS A 99 1.03 21.04 9.35
C CYS A 99 1.61 19.63 9.15
N LEU A 100 2.91 19.50 8.85
CA LEU A 100 3.56 18.19 8.74
C LEU A 100 3.57 17.44 10.08
N CYS A 101 3.79 18.11 11.21
CA CYS A 101 3.72 17.48 12.53
C CYS A 101 2.31 16.96 12.85
N ILE A 102 1.26 17.70 12.47
CA ILE A 102 -0.13 17.26 12.64
C ILE A 102 -0.42 16.05 11.75
N LEU A 103 0.01 16.06 10.48
CA LEU A 103 -0.15 14.91 9.60
C LEU A 103 0.59 13.68 10.11
N PHE A 104 1.80 13.86 10.63
CA PHE A 104 2.59 12.78 11.22
C PHE A 104 1.87 12.12 12.41
N THR A 105 1.29 12.91 13.31
CA THR A 105 0.55 12.36 14.46
C THR A 105 -0.75 11.69 14.05
N LEU A 106 -1.46 12.24 13.06
CA LEU A 106 -2.65 11.60 12.48
C LEU A 106 -2.30 10.29 11.77
N GLU A 107 -1.18 10.23 11.05
CA GLU A 107 -0.71 9.04 10.36
C GLU A 107 -0.31 7.94 11.35
N LEU A 108 0.45 8.28 12.40
CA LEU A 108 0.78 7.34 13.47
C LEU A 108 -0.47 6.87 14.23
N GLY A 109 -1.38 7.78 14.56
CA GLY A 109 -2.62 7.47 15.26
C GLY A 109 -3.55 6.58 14.43
N GLY A 110 -3.70 6.89 13.14
CA GLY A 110 -4.47 6.08 12.20
C GLY A 110 -3.86 4.70 12.00
N THR A 111 -2.53 4.62 11.86
CA THR A 111 -1.82 3.34 11.74
C THR A 111 -1.96 2.49 13.00
N ALA A 112 -1.77 3.08 14.18
CA ALA A 112 -1.97 2.39 15.46
C ALA A 112 -3.42 1.91 15.63
N TYR A 113 -4.40 2.73 15.24
CA TYR A 113 -5.82 2.34 15.27
C TYR A 113 -6.10 1.16 14.35
N VAL A 114 -5.60 1.19 13.11
CA VAL A 114 -5.79 0.11 12.13
C VAL A 114 -5.08 -1.17 12.57
N LEU A 115 -3.87 -1.08 13.12
CA LEU A 115 -3.12 -2.23 13.63
C LEU A 115 -3.81 -2.86 14.85
N ASN A 116 -4.28 -2.04 15.80
CA ASN A 116 -4.97 -2.53 16.99
C ASN A 116 -6.34 -3.15 16.65
N ASN A 117 -7.05 -2.56 15.69
CA ASN A 117 -8.29 -3.11 15.13
C ASN A 117 -8.00 -3.99 13.90
N GLY A 118 -6.87 -4.71 13.90
CA GLY A 118 -6.40 -5.53 12.77
C GLY A 118 -7.46 -6.46 12.20
N ILE A 119 -7.24 -6.98 10.98
CA ILE A 119 -8.27 -7.64 10.15
C ILE A 119 -9.03 -8.75 10.92
N GLU A 120 -8.34 -9.55 11.74
CA GLU A 120 -8.95 -10.62 12.53
C GLU A 120 -9.86 -10.14 13.67
N ASN A 121 -9.50 -9.03 14.35
CA ASN A 121 -10.30 -8.41 15.42
C ASN A 121 -11.24 -7.31 14.90
N SER A 122 -11.14 -6.98 13.61
CA SER A 122 -11.95 -5.96 12.97
C SER A 122 -13.38 -6.47 12.73
N LYS A 123 -14.33 -5.54 12.59
CA LYS A 123 -15.69 -5.88 12.11
C LYS A 123 -15.71 -6.42 10.67
N LEU A 124 -14.58 -6.38 9.94
CA LEU A 124 -14.53 -6.75 8.53
C LEU A 124 -14.66 -8.26 8.33
N TYR A 125 -13.95 -9.08 9.11
CA TYR A 125 -14.04 -10.54 9.02
C TYR A 125 -15.48 -11.05 9.27
N PRO A 126 -16.14 -10.73 10.41
CA PRO A 126 -17.51 -11.16 10.66
C PRO A 126 -18.50 -10.57 9.65
N TRP A 127 -18.35 -9.29 9.27
CA TRP A 127 -19.19 -8.70 8.20
C TRP A 127 -19.05 -9.45 6.88
N LEU A 128 -17.81 -9.81 6.49
CA LEU A 128 -17.55 -10.52 5.25
C LEU A 128 -18.16 -11.93 5.29
N THR A 129 -17.99 -12.66 6.39
CA THR A 129 -18.56 -14.00 6.52
C THR A 129 -20.09 -13.95 6.53
N ASP A 130 -20.70 -12.97 7.20
CA ASP A 130 -22.16 -12.80 7.22
C ASP A 130 -22.70 -12.46 5.82
N ARG A 131 -22.00 -11.59 5.08
CA ARG A 131 -22.36 -11.28 3.69
C ARG A 131 -22.22 -12.49 2.78
N LEU A 132 -21.18 -13.31 2.95
CA LEU A 132 -21.03 -14.57 2.22
C LEU A 132 -22.16 -15.55 2.53
N LEU A 133 -22.57 -15.69 3.79
CA LEU A 133 -23.72 -16.52 4.17
C LEU A 133 -25.03 -16.04 3.54
N GLN A 134 -25.27 -14.72 3.51
CA GLN A 134 -26.45 -14.15 2.85
C GLN A 134 -26.44 -14.42 1.34
N LEU A 135 -25.28 -14.31 0.69
CA LEU A 135 -25.14 -14.62 -0.74
C LEU A 135 -25.42 -16.10 -1.04
N ILE A 136 -25.05 -17.02 -0.15
CA ILE A 136 -25.38 -18.44 -0.27
C ILE A 136 -26.89 -18.65 -0.14
N ASN A 137 -27.54 -17.99 0.83
CA ASN A 137 -28.98 -18.10 1.04
C ASN A 137 -29.78 -17.63 -0.19
N GLU A 138 -29.37 -16.51 -0.79
CA GLU A 138 -30.00 -15.91 -1.97
C GLU A 138 -29.54 -16.52 -3.31
N TYR A 139 -28.72 -17.57 -3.31
CA TYR A 139 -28.08 -18.11 -4.52
C TYR A 139 -29.04 -18.52 -5.65
N ASP A 140 -30.23 -19.03 -5.29
CA ASP A 140 -31.23 -19.52 -6.24
C ASP A 140 -32.14 -18.41 -6.75
N THR A 141 -32.48 -17.46 -5.89
CA THR A 141 -33.43 -16.37 -6.16
C THR A 141 -32.76 -15.16 -6.78
N ASN A 142 -31.49 -14.89 -6.46
CA ASN A 142 -30.79 -13.69 -6.85
C ASN A 142 -29.61 -14.01 -7.81
N PRO A 143 -29.74 -13.71 -9.12
CA PRO A 143 -28.67 -13.96 -10.09
C PRO A 143 -27.41 -13.13 -9.81
N ARG A 144 -27.52 -11.97 -9.14
CA ARG A 144 -26.35 -11.18 -8.70
C ARG A 144 -25.60 -11.90 -7.59
N ALA A 145 -26.30 -12.48 -6.61
CA ALA A 145 -25.67 -13.22 -5.52
C ALA A 145 -24.84 -14.40 -6.06
N ARG A 146 -25.40 -15.16 -7.00
CA ARG A 146 -24.71 -16.24 -7.72
C ARG A 146 -23.43 -15.77 -8.43
N ARG A 147 -23.49 -14.62 -9.11
CA ARG A 147 -22.35 -14.06 -9.83
C ARG A 147 -21.23 -13.65 -8.89
N ILE A 148 -21.56 -12.92 -7.81
CA ILE A 148 -20.58 -12.46 -6.82
C ILE A 148 -19.90 -13.65 -6.15
N LEU A 149 -20.68 -14.65 -5.71
CA LEU A 149 -20.16 -15.84 -5.04
C LEU A 149 -19.22 -16.65 -5.97
N ARG A 150 -19.60 -16.79 -7.25
CA ARG A 150 -18.73 -17.41 -8.26
C ARG A 150 -17.42 -16.66 -8.43
N ILE A 151 -17.45 -15.33 -8.55
CA ILE A 151 -16.24 -14.53 -8.68
C ILE A 151 -15.32 -14.77 -7.48
N ILE A 152 -15.84 -14.70 -6.25
CA ILE A 152 -15.01 -14.87 -5.04
C ILE A 152 -14.35 -16.25 -5.01
N GLN A 153 -15.14 -17.31 -5.22
CA GLN A 153 -14.67 -18.70 -5.14
C GLN A 153 -13.71 -19.04 -6.30
N GLU A 154 -14.02 -18.61 -7.53
CA GLU A 154 -13.21 -18.90 -8.72
C GLU A 154 -11.95 -18.03 -8.80
N TYR A 155 -12.00 -16.79 -8.32
CA TYR A 155 -10.82 -15.91 -8.31
C TYR A 155 -9.76 -16.41 -7.33
N SER A 156 -10.17 -17.01 -6.20
CA SER A 156 -9.25 -17.61 -5.23
C SER A 156 -8.44 -18.77 -5.83
N SER A 157 -9.06 -19.62 -6.65
CA SER A 157 -8.38 -20.76 -7.31
C SER A 157 -7.51 -20.31 -8.49
N ARG A 158 -7.97 -19.32 -9.28
CA ARG A 158 -7.19 -18.74 -10.40
C ARG A 158 -5.95 -18.00 -9.92
N LEU A 159 -6.06 -17.23 -8.82
CA LEU A 159 -4.93 -16.51 -8.23
C LEU A 159 -3.82 -17.49 -7.80
N ALA A 160 -4.19 -18.62 -7.19
CA ALA A 160 -3.23 -19.66 -6.81
C ALA A 160 -2.50 -20.28 -8.03
N SER A 161 -3.21 -20.50 -9.14
CA SER A 161 -2.60 -20.99 -10.39
C SER A 161 -1.61 -20.00 -11.01
N VAL A 162 -1.96 -18.71 -11.03
CA VAL A 162 -1.10 -17.65 -11.59
C VAL A 162 0.12 -17.40 -10.71
N VAL A 163 -0.05 -17.30 -9.39
CA VAL A 163 1.06 -17.11 -8.44
C VAL A 163 1.99 -18.33 -8.47
N GLY A 164 1.45 -19.55 -8.55
CA GLY A 164 2.25 -20.77 -8.74
C GLY A 164 3.10 -20.73 -10.02
N LYS A 165 2.51 -20.31 -11.15
CA LYS A 165 3.21 -20.16 -12.43
C LYS A 165 4.26 -19.05 -12.41
N LEU A 166 3.97 -17.90 -11.79
CA LEU A 166 4.93 -16.80 -11.65
C LEU A 166 6.10 -17.18 -10.74
N ALA A 167 5.85 -17.85 -9.62
CA ALA A 167 6.89 -18.32 -8.72
C ALA A 167 7.81 -19.37 -9.38
N LEU A 168 7.24 -20.23 -10.23
CA LEU A 168 8.01 -21.15 -11.09
C LEU A 168 8.86 -20.41 -12.13
N GLY A 169 8.31 -19.39 -12.78
CA GLY A 169 9.03 -18.55 -13.76
C GLY A 169 10.17 -17.74 -13.14
N LEU A 170 9.93 -17.10 -11.99
CA LEU A 170 10.92 -16.33 -11.25
C LEU A 170 12.03 -17.25 -10.70
N LYS A 171 11.70 -18.49 -10.28
CA LYS A 171 12.67 -19.52 -9.87
C LYS A 171 13.51 -20.06 -11.04
N LEU A 172 12.96 -20.21 -12.24
CA LEU A 172 13.73 -20.55 -13.44
C LEU A 172 14.74 -19.44 -13.77
N ALA A 173 14.35 -18.16 -13.67
CA ALA A 173 15.24 -17.04 -13.94
C ALA A 173 16.39 -16.90 -12.92
N LEU A 174 16.09 -17.00 -11.61
CA LEU A 174 17.08 -16.94 -10.53
C LEU A 174 17.96 -18.20 -10.47
N GLY A 175 17.36 -19.38 -10.62
CA GLY A 175 18.07 -20.66 -10.63
C GLY A 175 18.99 -20.83 -11.84
N LEU A 176 18.61 -20.29 -13.01
CA LEU A 176 19.45 -20.28 -14.21
C LEU A 176 20.66 -19.34 -14.05
N LYS A 177 20.48 -18.15 -13.46
CA LYS A 177 21.59 -17.22 -13.14
C LYS A 177 22.58 -17.83 -12.14
N LEU A 178 22.10 -18.49 -11.08
CA LEU A 178 22.94 -19.19 -10.10
C LEU A 178 23.63 -20.44 -10.68
N ALA A 179 22.95 -21.22 -11.54
CA ALA A 179 23.53 -22.41 -12.16
C ALA A 179 24.60 -22.07 -13.22
N LEU A 180 24.47 -20.94 -13.93
CA LEU A 180 25.49 -20.44 -14.85
C LEU A 180 26.74 -19.95 -14.08
N GLY A 181 26.57 -19.26 -12.95
CA GLY A 181 27.68 -18.87 -12.08
C GLY A 181 28.37 -20.05 -11.38
N LEU A 182 27.61 -21.06 -10.94
CA LEU A 182 28.14 -22.24 -10.23
C LEU A 182 28.82 -23.23 -11.19
N LYS A 183 28.41 -23.29 -12.47
CA LYS A 183 29.09 -24.06 -13.52
C LYS A 183 30.53 -23.61 -13.78
N LEU A 184 30.88 -22.35 -13.50
CA LEU A 184 32.26 -21.87 -13.59
C LEU A 184 33.14 -22.34 -12.42
N ALA A 185 32.55 -22.75 -11.29
CA ALA A 185 33.28 -22.99 -10.04
C ALA A 185 33.51 -24.48 -9.72
N LEU A 186 32.56 -25.37 -10.03
CA LEU A 186 32.57 -26.76 -9.54
C LEU A 186 32.13 -27.71 -10.67
N GLY A 187 33.02 -28.62 -11.08
CA GLY A 187 32.87 -29.50 -12.24
C GLY A 187 31.54 -30.27 -12.38
N LEU A 188 31.23 -30.59 -13.65
CA LEU A 188 29.91 -30.96 -14.21
C LEU A 188 29.16 -32.13 -13.55
N LYS A 189 29.81 -32.99 -12.74
CA LYS A 189 29.19 -34.23 -12.20
C LYS A 189 28.32 -34.02 -10.95
N LEU A 190 28.62 -33.07 -10.06
CA LEU A 190 27.80 -32.82 -8.85
C LEU A 190 26.53 -32.01 -9.15
N ALA A 191 26.51 -31.27 -10.26
CA ALA A 191 25.45 -30.32 -10.59
C ALA A 191 24.11 -30.98 -10.98
N LEU A 192 24.11 -32.20 -11.53
CA LEU A 192 22.88 -32.90 -11.93
C LEU A 192 22.13 -33.52 -10.74
N GLY A 193 22.84 -34.13 -9.79
CA GLY A 193 22.21 -34.73 -8.60
C GLY A 193 21.65 -33.68 -7.63
N LEU A 194 22.35 -32.55 -7.48
CA LEU A 194 21.93 -31.44 -6.63
C LEU A 194 20.69 -30.69 -7.20
N LYS A 195 20.56 -30.62 -8.53
CA LYS A 195 19.43 -29.98 -9.23
C LYS A 195 18.08 -30.65 -8.95
N LEU A 196 18.01 -31.99 -8.95
CA LEU A 196 16.76 -32.70 -8.71
C LEU A 196 16.37 -32.71 -7.22
N ALA A 197 17.34 -32.92 -6.32
CA ALA A 197 17.09 -33.03 -4.89
C ALA A 197 16.67 -31.71 -4.23
N LEU A 198 17.33 -30.59 -4.55
CA LEU A 198 16.93 -29.26 -4.05
C LEU A 198 15.66 -28.75 -4.73
N GLY A 199 15.47 -29.02 -6.04
CA GLY A 199 14.29 -28.57 -6.77
C GLY A 199 12.98 -29.17 -6.24
N LEU A 200 12.97 -30.48 -5.98
CA LEU A 200 11.77 -31.19 -5.52
C LEU A 200 11.45 -30.91 -4.04
N LYS A 201 12.47 -30.88 -3.15
CA LYS A 201 12.28 -30.53 -1.73
C LYS A 201 11.88 -29.07 -1.52
N LEU A 202 12.40 -28.11 -2.30
CA LEU A 202 11.97 -26.71 -2.21
C LEU A 202 10.63 -26.44 -2.91
N ALA A 203 10.19 -27.26 -3.86
CA ALA A 203 8.84 -27.12 -4.44
C ALA A 203 7.76 -27.52 -3.43
N LEU A 204 7.92 -28.68 -2.75
CA LEU A 204 7.06 -29.06 -1.63
C LEU A 204 7.21 -28.11 -0.44
N GLY A 205 8.45 -27.74 -0.10
CA GLY A 205 8.74 -26.82 1.00
C GLY A 205 8.19 -25.40 0.77
N LEU A 206 8.11 -24.91 -0.46
CA LEU A 206 7.54 -23.59 -0.76
C LEU A 206 6.01 -23.60 -0.72
N LYS A 207 5.35 -24.69 -1.13
CA LYS A 207 3.89 -24.85 -0.96
C LYS A 207 3.49 -24.77 0.51
N LEU A 208 4.32 -25.34 1.40
CA LEU A 208 4.19 -25.27 2.86
C LEU A 208 4.64 -23.91 3.45
N ALA A 209 5.71 -23.31 2.94
CA ALA A 209 6.25 -22.03 3.46
C ALA A 209 5.46 -20.79 3.03
N LEU A 210 4.71 -20.85 1.92
CA LEU A 210 3.82 -19.77 1.47
C LEU A 210 2.39 -19.90 2.02
N GLY A 211 2.02 -20.98 2.72
CA GLY A 211 0.69 -21.14 3.32
C GLY A 211 -0.48 -20.93 2.35
N LEU A 212 -0.27 -21.17 1.05
CA LEU A 212 -1.24 -20.78 0.02
C LEU A 212 -2.44 -21.74 0.05
N LYS A 213 -3.48 -21.43 0.81
CA LYS A 213 -4.77 -22.12 0.76
C LYS A 213 -5.32 -21.97 -0.67
N VAL A 214 -5.33 -23.08 -1.42
CA VAL A 214 -5.71 -23.10 -2.84
C VAL A 214 -7.21 -23.29 -2.89
N GLY A 215 -7.94 -22.22 -3.17
CA GLY A 215 -9.40 -22.27 -3.22
C GLY A 215 -10.06 -22.16 -1.85
N CYS A 216 -11.33 -21.78 -1.86
CA CYS A 216 -12.14 -21.65 -0.66
C CYS A 216 -13.59 -22.05 -0.97
N CYS A 217 -14.34 -22.47 0.04
CA CYS A 217 -15.76 -22.75 -0.08
C CYS A 217 -16.54 -22.17 1.10
N GLY A 218 -17.72 -21.62 0.80
CA GLY A 218 -18.59 -21.02 1.80
C GLY A 218 -17.97 -19.82 2.53
N ALA A 219 -18.58 -19.41 3.63
CA ALA A 219 -18.06 -18.34 4.47
C ALA A 219 -16.96 -18.87 5.40
N PHE A 220 -17.26 -19.96 6.11
CA PHE A 220 -16.40 -20.68 7.03
C PHE A 220 -15.96 -22.04 6.51
N GLY A 221 -16.66 -22.57 5.50
CA GLY A 221 -16.31 -23.83 4.83
C GLY A 221 -17.46 -24.36 3.97
N SER A 222 -17.25 -25.50 3.31
CA SER A 222 -18.27 -26.13 2.46
C SER A 222 -19.56 -26.51 3.19
N GLY A 223 -19.47 -26.78 4.50
CA GLY A 223 -20.62 -27.09 5.35
C GLY A 223 -21.68 -25.99 5.41
N ASP A 224 -21.36 -24.76 5.04
CA ASP A 224 -22.34 -23.66 5.02
C ASP A 224 -23.46 -23.87 4.01
N TYR A 225 -23.18 -24.55 2.89
CA TYR A 225 -24.21 -24.92 1.90
C TYR A 225 -25.16 -25.98 2.46
N ASN A 226 -24.62 -26.95 3.21
CA ASN A 226 -25.42 -28.01 3.83
C ASN A 226 -26.37 -27.45 4.90
N LYS A 227 -25.94 -26.44 5.68
CA LYS A 227 -26.78 -25.78 6.70
C LYS A 227 -28.03 -25.13 6.10
N VAL A 228 -27.96 -24.65 4.86
CA VAL A 228 -29.09 -24.04 4.15
C VAL A 228 -29.75 -24.98 3.13
N HIS A 229 -29.45 -26.29 3.21
CA HIS A 229 -30.01 -27.32 2.33
C HIS A 229 -29.78 -27.06 0.83
N LYS A 230 -28.61 -26.51 0.48
CA LYS A 230 -28.21 -26.26 -0.91
C LYS A 230 -27.07 -27.19 -1.32
N PRO A 231 -27.02 -27.60 -2.60
CA PRO A 231 -25.89 -28.38 -3.11
C PRO A 231 -24.62 -27.53 -3.12
N ILE A 232 -23.48 -28.17 -2.84
CA ILE A 232 -22.17 -27.54 -2.97
C ILE A 232 -21.90 -27.29 -4.45
N PRO A 233 -21.63 -26.03 -4.87
CA PRO A 233 -21.42 -25.71 -6.28
C PRO A 233 -20.07 -26.24 -6.77
N ASP A 234 -19.95 -26.48 -8.08
CA ASP A 234 -18.69 -26.94 -8.70
C ASP A 234 -17.51 -25.97 -8.49
N THR A 235 -17.80 -24.69 -8.24
CA THR A 235 -16.81 -23.66 -7.88
C THR A 235 -16.11 -23.92 -6.56
N CYS A 236 -16.68 -24.77 -5.70
CA CYS A 236 -16.10 -25.22 -4.44
C CYS A 236 -15.26 -26.51 -4.58
N ARG A 237 -15.05 -27.01 -5.80
CA ARG A 237 -14.24 -28.21 -6.06
C ARG A 237 -13.00 -27.85 -6.86
N ASP A 238 -11.89 -28.50 -6.53
CA ASP A 238 -10.67 -28.41 -7.30
C ASP A 238 -10.84 -29.12 -8.66
N HIS A 239 -10.63 -28.38 -9.75
CA HIS A 239 -10.74 -28.92 -11.11
C HIS A 239 -9.76 -30.08 -11.42
N THR A 240 -8.68 -30.21 -10.66
CA THR A 240 -7.66 -31.27 -10.88
C THR A 240 -7.90 -32.50 -10.02
N THR A 241 -8.25 -32.31 -8.74
CA THR A 241 -8.41 -33.43 -7.79
C THR A 241 -9.87 -33.83 -7.59
N GLY A 242 -10.84 -32.97 -7.95
CA GLY A 242 -12.27 -33.16 -7.70
C GLY A 242 -12.70 -33.00 -6.24
N ASN A 243 -11.73 -32.79 -5.34
CA ASN A 243 -11.96 -32.64 -3.91
C ASN A 243 -12.58 -31.28 -3.59
N GLU A 244 -13.39 -31.27 -2.53
CA GLU A 244 -14.03 -30.05 -2.02
C GLU A 244 -13.03 -29.20 -1.22
N TYR A 245 -13.10 -27.88 -1.36
CA TYR A 245 -12.32 -26.98 -0.52
C TYR A 245 -12.89 -26.95 0.90
N SER A 246 -12.05 -27.29 1.88
CA SER A 246 -12.39 -27.26 3.30
C SER A 246 -12.30 -25.88 3.93
N ASP A 247 -11.48 -24.99 3.36
CA ASP A 247 -11.22 -23.67 3.90
C ASP A 247 -12.34 -22.67 3.55
N GLY A 248 -12.76 -21.88 4.54
CA GLY A 248 -13.74 -20.80 4.36
C GLY A 248 -13.17 -19.63 3.56
N CYS A 249 -13.99 -19.03 2.69
CA CYS A 249 -13.55 -17.88 1.90
C CYS A 249 -13.25 -16.65 2.76
N GLY A 250 -13.85 -16.50 3.94
CA GLY A 250 -13.53 -15.41 4.87
C GLY A 250 -12.08 -15.48 5.36
N GLU A 251 -11.61 -16.68 5.74
CA GLU A 251 -10.25 -16.89 6.26
C GLU A 251 -9.20 -16.72 5.16
N VAL A 252 -9.44 -17.34 3.99
CA VAL A 252 -8.55 -17.20 2.83
C VAL A 252 -8.44 -15.73 2.39
N PHE A 253 -9.55 -14.99 2.44
CA PHE A 253 -9.56 -13.56 2.13
C PHE A 253 -8.84 -12.73 3.19
N SER A 254 -8.97 -13.06 4.48
CA SER A 254 -8.22 -12.42 5.57
C SER A 254 -6.71 -12.55 5.33
N TRP A 255 -6.24 -13.77 5.07
CA TRP A 255 -4.83 -14.05 4.78
C TRP A 255 -4.34 -13.34 3.51
N TYR A 256 -5.18 -13.25 2.47
CA TYR A 256 -4.87 -12.48 1.27
C TYR A 256 -4.72 -10.98 1.58
N LEU A 257 -5.61 -10.42 2.39
CA LEU A 257 -5.54 -9.03 2.81
C LEU A 257 -4.31 -8.75 3.65
N GLU A 258 -3.89 -9.65 4.54
CA GLU A 258 -2.67 -9.49 5.34
C GLU A 258 -1.40 -9.33 4.48
N GLN A 259 -1.27 -10.11 3.41
CA GLN A 259 -0.17 -9.96 2.45
C GLN A 259 -0.23 -8.60 1.73
N LYS A 260 -1.44 -8.06 1.51
CA LYS A 260 -1.63 -6.74 0.91
C LYS A 260 -1.48 -5.60 1.94
N THR A 261 -1.77 -5.80 3.22
CA THR A 261 -1.52 -4.76 4.23
C THR A 261 -0.02 -4.60 4.51
N GLY A 262 0.78 -5.64 4.28
CA GLY A 262 2.25 -5.57 4.41
C GLY A 262 2.90 -4.48 3.54
N TRP A 263 2.52 -4.36 2.25
CA TRP A 263 3.07 -3.29 1.40
C TRP A 263 2.55 -1.90 1.81
N ILE A 264 1.30 -1.80 2.29
CA ILE A 264 0.72 -0.55 2.79
C ILE A 264 1.52 -0.07 4.01
N ALA A 265 1.83 -0.97 4.96
CA ALA A 265 2.66 -0.64 6.11
C ALA A 265 4.06 -0.14 5.71
N GLY A 266 4.66 -0.74 4.66
CA GLY A 266 5.92 -0.27 4.10
C GLY A 266 5.83 1.14 3.51
N VAL A 267 4.75 1.46 2.79
CA VAL A 267 4.51 2.81 2.24
C VAL A 267 4.33 3.83 3.37
N THR A 268 3.53 3.51 4.39
CA THR A 268 3.35 4.38 5.56
C THR A 268 4.66 4.65 6.29
N LEU A 269 5.49 3.63 6.52
CA LEU A 269 6.80 3.82 7.14
C LEU A 269 7.70 4.76 6.30
N PHE A 270 7.70 4.58 4.98
CA PHE A 270 8.42 5.47 4.07
C PHE A 270 7.93 6.92 4.16
N LEU A 271 6.60 7.14 4.18
CA LEU A 271 6.00 8.47 4.31
C LEU A 271 6.37 9.13 5.66
N CYS A 272 6.33 8.39 6.76
CA CYS A 272 6.77 8.87 8.07
C CYS A 272 8.24 9.33 8.05
N LEU A 273 9.15 8.52 7.50
CA LEU A 273 10.57 8.88 7.40
C LEU A 273 10.77 10.10 6.50
N PHE A 274 10.02 10.18 5.41
CA PHE A 274 10.05 11.30 4.48
C PHE A 274 9.55 12.60 5.12
N GLN A 275 8.46 12.55 5.90
CA GLN A 275 7.97 13.70 6.67
C GLN A 275 9.02 14.18 7.69
N ILE A 276 9.67 13.27 8.42
CA ILE A 276 10.73 13.62 9.38
C ILE A 276 11.90 14.33 8.67
N ALA A 277 12.31 13.83 7.50
CA ALA A 277 13.32 14.49 6.69
C ALA A 277 12.88 15.90 6.27
N LEU A 278 11.65 16.06 5.77
CA LEU A 278 11.10 17.37 5.37
C LEU A 278 11.03 18.35 6.54
N ILE A 279 10.57 17.90 7.71
CA ILE A 279 10.51 18.71 8.94
C ILE A 279 11.93 19.15 9.33
N THR A 280 12.90 18.24 9.28
CA THR A 280 14.29 18.53 9.64
C THR A 280 14.88 19.58 8.71
N MET A 281 14.74 19.39 7.39
CA MET A 281 15.25 20.32 6.39
C MET A 281 14.57 21.68 6.48
N ALA A 282 13.24 21.72 6.66
CA ALA A 282 12.49 22.96 6.84
C ALA A 282 12.89 23.69 8.13
N CYS A 283 13.09 22.98 9.23
CA CYS A 283 13.60 23.58 10.48
C CYS A 283 15.01 24.14 10.30
N CYS A 284 15.90 23.42 9.61
CA CYS A 284 17.26 23.89 9.30
C CYS A 284 17.22 25.17 8.47
N LEU A 285 16.40 25.20 7.41
CA LEU A 285 16.22 26.38 6.57
C LEU A 285 15.62 27.55 7.35
N ALA A 286 14.58 27.33 8.17
CA ALA A 286 13.92 28.38 8.96
C ALA A 286 14.88 29.02 9.97
N ARG A 287 15.71 28.19 10.64
CA ARG A 287 16.74 28.67 11.57
C ARG A 287 17.83 29.44 10.84
N ALA A 288 18.24 28.99 9.67
CA ALA A 288 19.26 29.65 8.88
C ALA A 288 18.79 31.03 8.39
N ILE A 289 17.57 31.14 7.87
CA ILE A 289 16.95 32.42 7.48
C ILE A 289 16.85 33.38 8.67
N LYS A 290 16.42 32.86 9.84
CA LYS A 290 16.32 33.68 11.06
C LYS A 290 17.69 34.21 11.50
N ARG A 291 18.74 33.38 11.40
CA ARG A 291 20.10 33.76 11.74
C ARG A 291 20.65 34.80 10.77
N ASP A 292 20.47 34.60 9.47
CA ASP A 292 20.91 35.55 8.44
C ASP A 292 20.27 36.95 8.64
N ARG A 293 18.96 36.99 8.92
CA ARG A 293 18.27 38.25 9.25
C ARG A 293 18.79 38.92 10.54
N ALA A 294 19.20 38.13 11.53
CA ALA A 294 19.78 38.67 12.78
C ALA A 294 21.20 39.20 12.56
N ASP A 295 22.02 38.51 11.77
CA ASP A 295 23.38 38.94 11.41
C ASP A 295 23.32 40.27 10.62
N ILE A 296 22.37 40.43 9.69
CA ILE A 296 22.13 41.69 8.97
C ILE A 296 21.70 42.83 9.92
N ALA A 297 20.92 42.53 10.97
CA ALA A 297 20.45 43.53 11.91
C ALA A 297 21.53 44.02 12.89
N TYR A 298 22.57 43.21 13.13
CA TYR A 298 23.66 43.53 14.06
C TYR A 298 24.85 44.23 13.40
N ASP A 299 24.90 44.32 12.06
CA ASP A 299 26.06 44.88 11.33
C ASP A 299 26.38 46.32 11.78
N PRO A 300 27.51 46.55 12.51
CA PRO A 300 27.82 47.81 13.17
C PRO A 300 28.23 48.93 12.21
N VAL A 301 28.27 48.67 10.90
CA VAL A 301 28.65 49.67 9.87
C VAL A 301 27.50 50.62 9.50
N LYS A 302 26.29 50.43 10.06
CA LYS A 302 25.10 51.27 9.81
C LYS A 302 24.64 52.15 10.98
N THR A 303 25.43 52.32 12.03
CA THR A 303 25.18 53.28 13.12
C THR A 303 26.25 54.36 13.17
#